data_AF-A0A2S0JSR9-F1
#
_entry.id   AF-A0A2S0JSR9-F1
#
_cell.length_a   1.000
_cell.length_b   1.000
_cell.length_c   1.000
_cell.angle_alpha   90.00
_cell.angle_beta   90.00
_cell.angle_gamma   90.00
#
_symmetry.space_group_name_H-M   'P 1'
#
loop_
_entity.id
_entity.type
_entity.pdbx_description
1 polymer ?
#
loop_
_entity_poly.entity_id
_entity_poly.type
_entity_poly.pdbx_seq_one_letter_code
_entity_poly.pdbx_strand_id
1 'polypeptide(L)'
;MKGSYLYVVIVLLTIIVLSIFMIILSIRYTIANEIHLPLSVIIWSIVNSILVFMTYYIFKQNIRVVTRWQENEQLRKWIIFLNRPIMSTLLLLVGLGSLWMGAILFWHTLWFVQTCFTILFITCMILWETYSMRDRRWSKCPHCRNDMSRKQIFQKSFIPFREKCDFCNKLIYANPRDNQNKIIIYLFPLCSMSLHTLFDLHLFLVLLFAVGFFTSFYYFVLPYLITFSDKEQGW
;
A
#
# COMPACT_ATOMS: atom_id res chain seq x y z
N MET A 1 -5.05 -29.69 21.87
CA MET A 1 -4.78 -29.05 20.55
C MET A 1 -5.82 -29.32 19.45
N LYS A 2 -6.93 -30.07 19.67
CA LYS A 2 -7.95 -30.33 18.62
C LYS A 2 -9.01 -29.22 18.44
N GLY A 3 -9.17 -28.30 19.41
CA GLY A 3 -10.20 -27.24 19.35
C GLY A 3 -9.93 -26.11 18.36
N SER A 4 -8.66 -25.79 18.08
CA SER A 4 -8.32 -24.66 17.20
C SER A 4 -8.59 -24.92 15.72
N TYR A 5 -8.63 -26.20 15.29
CA TYR A 5 -8.91 -26.54 13.89
C TYR A 5 -10.39 -26.44 13.56
N LEU A 6 -11.25 -26.94 14.47
CA LEU A 6 -12.71 -26.88 14.31
C LEU A 6 -13.20 -25.42 14.28
N TYR A 7 -12.69 -24.57 15.17
CA TYR A 7 -13.05 -23.15 15.20
C TYR A 7 -12.67 -22.44 13.89
N VAL A 8 -11.47 -22.72 13.36
CA VAL A 8 -11.01 -22.13 12.09
C VAL A 8 -11.92 -22.58 10.94
N VAL A 9 -12.24 -23.87 10.85
CA VAL A 9 -13.14 -24.40 9.81
C VAL A 9 -14.54 -23.78 9.88
N ILE A 10 -15.08 -23.59 11.09
CA ILE A 10 -16.40 -22.96 11.29
C ILE A 10 -16.38 -21.49 10.86
N VAL A 11 -15.36 -20.72 11.25
CA VAL A 11 -15.19 -19.30 10.86
C VAL A 11 -15.04 -19.18 9.33
N LEU A 12 -14.33 -20.11 8.72
CA LEU A 12 -14.17 -20.20 7.28
C LEU A 12 -15.46 -20.47 6.54
N LEU A 13 -16.19 -21.49 6.98
CA LEU A 13 -17.49 -21.83 6.43
C LEU A 13 -18.46 -20.66 6.58
N THR A 14 -18.47 -19.97 7.72
CA THR A 14 -19.32 -18.79 7.91
C THR A 14 -18.93 -17.65 6.98
N ILE A 15 -17.64 -17.36 6.77
CA ILE A 15 -17.24 -16.30 5.83
C ILE A 15 -17.56 -16.68 4.37
N ILE A 16 -17.35 -17.95 3.98
CA ILE A 16 -17.71 -18.44 2.63
C ILE A 16 -19.22 -18.35 2.43
N VAL A 17 -20.00 -18.83 3.39
CA VAL A 17 -21.48 -18.77 3.36
C VAL A 17 -21.96 -17.32 3.32
N LEU A 18 -21.38 -16.43 4.12
CA LEU A 18 -21.71 -14.99 4.08
C LEU A 18 -21.34 -14.36 2.74
N SER A 19 -20.20 -14.72 2.16
CA SER A 19 -19.75 -14.20 0.85
C SER A 19 -20.68 -14.68 -0.27
N ILE A 20 -21.04 -15.97 -0.28
CA ILE A 20 -21.99 -16.54 -1.24
C ILE A 20 -23.38 -15.93 -1.04
N PHE A 21 -23.84 -15.79 0.21
CA PHE A 21 -25.11 -15.15 0.53
C PHE A 21 -25.14 -13.71 0.02
N MET A 22 -24.06 -12.94 0.22
CA MET A 22 -23.94 -11.58 -0.29
C MET A 22 -23.93 -11.53 -1.81
N ILE A 23 -23.27 -12.45 -2.51
CA ILE A 23 -23.32 -12.55 -3.98
C ILE A 23 -24.74 -12.85 -4.46
N ILE A 24 -25.44 -13.81 -3.84
CA ILE A 24 -26.82 -14.17 -4.19
C ILE A 24 -27.76 -12.99 -3.95
N LEU A 25 -27.59 -12.28 -2.83
CA LEU A 25 -28.40 -11.12 -2.46
C LEU A 25 -28.17 -9.97 -3.45
N SER A 26 -26.93 -9.79 -3.90
CA SER A 26 -26.57 -8.85 -4.94
C SER A 26 -27.21 -9.21 -6.28
N ILE A 27 -27.15 -10.48 -6.71
CA ILE A 27 -27.79 -10.95 -7.95
C ILE A 27 -29.30 -10.76 -7.88
N ARG A 28 -29.93 -11.14 -6.76
CA ARG A 28 -31.38 -10.96 -6.56
C ARG A 28 -31.78 -9.48 -6.58
N TYR A 29 -30.99 -8.60 -5.98
CA TYR A 29 -31.22 -7.17 -6.02
C TYR A 29 -31.12 -6.61 -7.45
N THR A 30 -30.13 -7.05 -8.23
CA THR A 30 -29.96 -6.65 -9.64
C THR A 30 -31.13 -7.12 -10.50
N ILE A 31 -31.60 -8.35 -10.32
CA ILE A 31 -32.74 -8.93 -11.05
C ILE A 31 -34.05 -8.25 -10.65
N ALA A 32 -34.26 -8.00 -9.35
CA ALA A 32 -35.51 -7.43 -8.85
C ALA A 32 -35.72 -5.97 -9.26
N ASN A 33 -34.64 -5.22 -9.52
CA ASN A 33 -34.69 -3.80 -9.82
C ASN A 33 -34.33 -3.45 -11.27
N GLU A 34 -34.25 -4.43 -12.18
CA GLU A 34 -33.82 -4.24 -13.57
C GLU A 34 -32.56 -3.36 -13.70
N ILE A 35 -31.58 -3.57 -12.81
CA ILE A 35 -30.40 -2.73 -12.74
C ILE A 35 -29.50 -3.04 -13.94
N HIS A 36 -29.57 -2.18 -14.95
CA HIS A 36 -28.61 -2.16 -16.05
C HIS A 36 -27.32 -1.48 -15.58
N LEU A 37 -26.34 -2.27 -15.14
CA LEU A 37 -25.01 -1.76 -14.85
C LEU A 37 -24.40 -1.14 -16.12
N PRO A 38 -23.98 0.13 -16.09
CA PRO A 38 -23.33 0.74 -17.23
C PRO A 38 -22.00 0.01 -17.53
N LEU A 39 -21.71 -0.17 -18.82
CA LEU A 39 -20.51 -0.89 -19.29
C LEU A 39 -19.22 -0.33 -18.66
N SER A 40 -19.13 0.98 -18.45
CA SER A 40 -18.00 1.63 -17.80
C SER A 40 -17.76 1.14 -16.37
N VAL A 41 -18.81 0.96 -15.57
CA VAL A 41 -18.70 0.45 -14.19
C VAL A 41 -18.22 -1.00 -14.18
N ILE A 42 -18.66 -1.81 -15.15
CA ILE A 42 -18.21 -3.19 -15.32
C ILE A 42 -16.71 -3.22 -15.64
N ILE A 43 -16.26 -2.44 -16.63
CA ILE A 43 -14.84 -2.35 -17.02
C ILE A 43 -13.99 -1.93 -15.82
N TRP A 44 -14.38 -0.87 -15.10
CA TRP A 44 -13.65 -0.40 -13.93
C TRP A 44 -13.63 -1.42 -12.79
N SER A 45 -14.72 -2.17 -12.59
CA SER A 45 -14.78 -3.23 -11.56
C SER A 45 -13.85 -4.40 -11.88
N ILE A 46 -13.70 -4.75 -13.17
CA ILE A 46 -12.74 -5.76 -13.63
C ILE A 46 -11.30 -5.28 -13.42
N VAL A 47 -10.97 -4.04 -13.85
CA VAL A 47 -9.65 -3.44 -13.64
C VAL A 47 -9.30 -3.40 -12.15
N ASN A 48 -10.25 -2.98 -11.32
CA ASN A 48 -10.09 -2.99 -9.86
C ASN A 48 -9.88 -4.40 -9.31
N SER A 49 -10.57 -5.41 -9.82
CA SER A 49 -10.39 -6.80 -9.37
C SER A 49 -8.96 -7.27 -9.65
N ILE A 50 -8.43 -7.01 -10.86
CA ILE A 50 -7.03 -7.30 -11.22
C ILE A 50 -6.08 -6.59 -10.25
N LEU A 51 -6.35 -5.32 -9.95
CA LEU A 51 -5.53 -4.52 -9.05
C LEU A 51 -5.59 -5.02 -7.59
N VAL A 52 -6.74 -5.51 -7.12
CA VAL A 52 -6.87 -6.19 -5.81
C VAL A 52 -5.98 -7.43 -5.77
N PHE A 53 -6.00 -8.28 -6.81
CA PHE A 53 -5.12 -9.45 -6.90
C PHE A 53 -3.63 -9.07 -6.84
N MET A 54 -3.21 -8.09 -7.64
CA MET A 54 -1.83 -7.61 -7.65
C MET A 54 -1.42 -7.05 -6.28
N THR A 55 -2.22 -6.17 -5.71
CA THR A 55 -1.98 -5.53 -4.41
C THR A 55 -1.85 -6.58 -3.31
N TYR A 56 -2.77 -7.55 -3.29
CA TYR A 56 -2.75 -8.64 -2.33
C TYR A 56 -1.51 -9.54 -2.49
N TYR A 57 -1.09 -9.85 -3.73
CA TYR A 57 0.10 -10.65 -3.96
C TYR A 57 1.37 -9.93 -3.46
N ILE A 58 1.52 -8.65 -3.80
CA ILE A 58 2.64 -7.82 -3.35
C ILE A 58 2.62 -7.67 -1.83
N PHE A 59 1.44 -7.47 -1.22
CA PHE A 59 1.28 -7.45 0.23
C PHE A 59 1.77 -8.74 0.88
N LYS A 60 1.39 -9.90 0.34
CA LYS A 60 1.83 -11.22 0.82
C LYS A 60 3.35 -11.39 0.71
N GLN A 61 3.95 -10.90 -0.36
CA GLN A 61 5.40 -10.91 -0.53
C GLN A 61 6.09 -9.99 0.49
N ASN A 62 5.57 -8.77 0.70
CA ASN A 62 6.08 -7.85 1.71
C ASN A 62 6.08 -8.49 3.10
N ILE A 63 4.97 -9.11 3.49
CA ILE A 63 4.85 -9.80 4.78
C ILE A 63 5.95 -10.84 5.00
N ARG A 64 6.37 -11.55 3.95
CA ARG A 64 7.36 -12.63 4.03
C ARG A 64 8.79 -12.11 4.05
N VAL A 65 9.08 -11.09 3.24
CA VAL A 65 10.46 -10.69 2.94
C VAL A 65 10.90 -9.46 3.72
N VAL A 66 9.98 -8.58 4.12
CA VAL A 66 10.33 -7.33 4.83
C VAL A 66 10.73 -7.65 6.27
N THR A 67 12.04 -7.70 6.51
CA THR A 67 12.66 -8.12 7.79
C THR A 67 12.21 -7.26 8.98
N ARG A 68 12.10 -5.94 8.79
CA ARG A 68 11.65 -4.99 9.83
C ARG A 68 10.25 -5.29 10.39
N TRP A 69 9.37 -5.92 9.62
CA TRP A 69 8.04 -6.30 10.11
C TRP A 69 8.08 -7.54 11.00
N GLN A 70 9.11 -8.38 10.85
CA GLN A 70 9.33 -9.57 11.67
C GLN A 70 9.89 -9.23 13.07
N GLU A 71 10.59 -8.09 13.18
CA GLU A 71 11.19 -7.62 14.45
C GLU A 71 10.12 -7.13 15.44
N ASN A 72 8.96 -6.68 14.96
CA ASN A 72 7.84 -6.26 15.81
C ASN A 72 6.98 -7.48 16.21
N GLU A 73 6.91 -7.78 17.51
CA GLU A 73 6.23 -8.97 18.03
C GLU A 73 4.73 -9.03 17.66
N GLN A 74 4.03 -7.89 17.70
CA GLN A 74 2.62 -7.84 17.35
C GLN A 74 2.42 -8.10 15.86
N LEU A 75 3.20 -7.44 15.01
CA LEU A 75 3.16 -7.67 13.56
C LEU A 75 3.52 -9.11 13.22
N ARG A 76 4.51 -9.70 13.89
CA ARG A 76 4.89 -11.09 13.70
C ARG A 76 3.73 -12.05 13.96
N LYS A 77 2.93 -11.83 15.01
CA LYS A 77 1.72 -12.64 15.29
C LYS A 77 0.70 -12.54 14.14
N TRP A 78 0.46 -11.33 13.64
CA TRP A 78 -0.41 -11.10 12.49
C TRP A 78 0.13 -11.74 11.21
N ILE A 79 1.43 -11.67 10.96
CA ILE A 79 2.09 -12.28 9.81
C ILE A 79 1.93 -13.81 9.83
N ILE A 80 2.15 -14.44 10.99
CA ILE A 80 1.96 -15.89 11.15
C ILE A 80 0.49 -16.27 10.88
N PHE A 81 -0.45 -15.47 11.38
CA PHE A 81 -1.88 -15.68 11.15
C PHE A 81 -2.25 -15.54 9.65
N LEU A 82 -1.81 -14.46 9.01
CA LEU A 82 -2.10 -14.13 7.61
C LEU A 82 -1.38 -15.06 6.61
N ASN A 83 -0.22 -15.61 6.96
CA ASN A 83 0.50 -16.57 6.11
C ASN A 83 -0.21 -17.93 6.01
N ARG A 84 -1.21 -18.21 6.85
CA ARG A 84 -2.04 -19.41 6.70
C ARG A 84 -2.79 -19.33 5.37
N PRO A 85 -2.71 -20.35 4.50
CA PRO A 85 -3.26 -20.27 3.14
C PRO A 85 -4.74 -19.93 3.18
N ILE A 86 -5.45 -20.45 4.16
CA ILE A 86 -6.88 -20.25 4.25
C ILE A 86 -7.26 -18.81 4.65
N MET A 87 -6.58 -18.21 5.63
CA MET A 87 -6.82 -16.82 6.03
C MET A 87 -6.43 -15.85 4.91
N SER A 88 -5.33 -16.17 4.22
CA SER A 88 -4.87 -15.46 3.04
C SER A 88 -5.98 -15.44 1.97
N THR A 89 -6.51 -16.61 1.59
CA THR A 89 -7.58 -16.72 0.59
C THR A 89 -8.86 -16.01 1.01
N LEU A 90 -9.25 -16.11 2.28
CA LEU A 90 -10.42 -15.38 2.80
C LEU A 90 -10.27 -13.87 2.67
N LEU A 91 -9.11 -13.32 3.04
CA LEU A 91 -8.87 -11.88 2.94
C LEU A 91 -9.03 -11.39 1.50
N LEU A 92 -8.52 -12.16 0.53
CA LEU A 92 -8.66 -11.86 -0.89
C LEU A 92 -10.14 -11.91 -1.34
N LEU A 93 -10.87 -12.96 -0.96
CA LEU A 93 -12.28 -13.12 -1.30
C LEU A 93 -13.15 -12.01 -0.68
N VAL A 94 -12.87 -11.62 0.56
CA VAL A 94 -13.55 -10.50 1.23
C VAL A 94 -13.26 -9.19 0.53
N GLY A 95 -12.01 -8.94 0.12
CA GLY A 95 -11.63 -7.75 -0.64
C GLY A 95 -12.31 -7.67 -2.01
N LEU A 96 -12.40 -8.79 -2.74
CA LEU A 96 -13.13 -8.85 -4.00
C LEU A 96 -14.64 -8.69 -3.79
N GLY A 97 -15.21 -9.40 -2.81
CA GLY A 97 -16.64 -9.35 -2.51
C GLY A 97 -17.10 -7.96 -2.08
N SER A 98 -16.32 -7.25 -1.25
CA SER A 98 -16.65 -5.88 -0.84
C SER A 98 -16.57 -4.89 -2.00
N LEU A 99 -15.60 -5.06 -2.91
CA LEU A 99 -15.48 -4.23 -4.11
C LEU A 99 -16.69 -4.39 -5.03
N TRP A 100 -17.08 -5.64 -5.32
CA TRP A 100 -18.24 -5.92 -6.18
C TRP A 100 -19.56 -5.52 -5.53
N MET A 101 -19.72 -5.75 -4.23
CA MET A 101 -20.89 -5.28 -3.49
C MET A 101 -20.99 -3.75 -3.53
N GLY A 102 -19.87 -3.05 -3.31
CA GLY A 102 -19.83 -1.60 -3.44
C GLY A 102 -20.19 -1.13 -4.86
N ALA A 103 -19.64 -1.77 -5.89
CA ALA A 103 -19.93 -1.42 -7.28
C ALA A 103 -21.42 -1.61 -7.62
N ILE A 104 -22.10 -2.60 -7.04
CA ILE A 104 -23.52 -2.86 -7.26
C ILE A 104 -24.39 -1.92 -6.44
N LEU A 105 -24.03 -1.60 -5.19
CA LEU A 105 -24.79 -0.65 -4.37
C LEU A 105 -24.67 0.79 -4.88
N PHE A 106 -23.50 1.16 -5.40
CA PHE A 106 -23.18 2.50 -5.89
C PHE A 106 -23.06 2.56 -7.41
N TRP A 107 -23.77 1.67 -8.12
CA TRP A 107 -23.66 1.47 -9.57
C TRP A 107 -23.95 2.73 -10.41
N HIS A 108 -24.76 3.64 -9.89
CA HIS A 108 -25.03 4.93 -10.51
C HIS A 108 -23.83 5.89 -10.50
N THR A 109 -22.80 5.60 -9.70
CA THR A 109 -21.66 6.49 -9.47
C THR A 109 -20.38 5.88 -10.00
N LEU A 110 -19.99 6.25 -11.22
CA LEU A 110 -18.67 5.93 -11.77
C LEU A 110 -17.53 6.38 -10.83
N TRP A 111 -17.77 7.46 -10.09
CA TRP A 111 -16.89 7.99 -9.05
C TRP A 111 -16.50 6.97 -7.98
N PHE A 112 -17.40 6.09 -7.57
CA PHE A 112 -17.10 5.09 -6.54
C PHE A 112 -16.01 4.14 -7.02
N VAL A 113 -16.21 3.52 -8.20
CA VAL A 113 -15.26 2.55 -8.76
C VAL A 113 -13.92 3.20 -9.15
N GLN A 114 -13.93 4.45 -9.62
CA GLN A 114 -12.71 5.22 -9.87
C GLN A 114 -11.97 5.57 -8.57
N THR A 115 -12.68 5.91 -7.50
CA THR A 115 -12.06 6.19 -6.19
C THR A 115 -11.43 4.92 -5.60
N CYS A 116 -12.13 3.78 -5.68
CA CYS A 116 -11.57 2.49 -5.30
C CYS A 116 -10.28 2.19 -6.07
N PHE A 117 -10.27 2.45 -7.38
CA PHE A 117 -9.08 2.31 -8.21
C PHE A 117 -7.95 3.19 -7.71
N THR A 118 -8.20 4.47 -7.47
CA THR A 118 -7.19 5.42 -6.98
C THR A 118 -6.57 4.93 -5.67
N ILE A 119 -7.38 4.51 -4.69
CA ILE A 119 -6.90 4.04 -3.40
C ILE A 119 -6.08 2.74 -3.54
N LEU A 120 -6.60 1.77 -4.30
CA LEU A 120 -5.90 0.50 -4.54
C LEU A 120 -4.58 0.72 -5.27
N PHE A 121 -4.55 1.62 -6.25
CA PHE A 121 -3.36 1.91 -7.03
C PHE A 121 -2.27 2.56 -6.16
N ILE A 122 -2.62 3.55 -5.34
CA ILE A 122 -1.70 4.14 -4.34
C ILE A 122 -1.16 3.06 -3.40
N THR A 123 -2.05 2.22 -2.87
CA THR A 123 -1.68 1.14 -1.94
C THR A 123 -0.72 0.15 -2.59
N CYS A 124 -0.99 -0.26 -3.83
CA CYS A 124 -0.14 -1.14 -4.61
C CYS A 124 1.26 -0.54 -4.78
N MET A 125 1.35 0.75 -5.13
CA MET A 125 2.63 1.45 -5.31
C MET A 125 3.42 1.55 -4.01
N ILE A 126 2.78 1.90 -2.90
CA ILE A 126 3.45 1.95 -1.59
C ILE A 126 3.99 0.57 -1.21
N LEU A 127 3.20 -0.48 -1.42
CA LEU A 127 3.63 -1.85 -1.13
C LEU A 127 4.78 -2.29 -2.04
N TRP A 128 4.77 -1.87 -3.31
CA TRP A 128 5.86 -2.12 -4.24
C TRP A 128 7.16 -1.45 -3.78
N GLU A 129 7.10 -0.18 -3.41
CA GLU A 129 8.26 0.56 -2.89
C GLU A 129 8.77 -0.02 -1.57
N THR A 130 7.85 -0.41 -0.68
CA THR A 130 8.17 -1.09 0.58
C THR A 130 8.91 -2.39 0.32
N TYR A 131 8.50 -3.15 -0.71
CA TYR A 131 9.13 -4.40 -1.12
C TYR A 131 10.52 -4.17 -1.72
N SER A 132 10.66 -3.16 -2.58
CA SER A 132 11.96 -2.76 -3.15
C SER A 132 12.99 -2.43 -2.06
N MET A 133 12.53 -1.88 -0.93
CA MET A 133 13.34 -1.55 0.24
C MET A 133 13.25 -2.55 1.40
N ARG A 134 12.97 -3.82 1.11
CA ARG A 134 12.77 -4.87 2.14
C ARG A 134 13.93 -5.06 3.13
N ASP A 135 15.15 -4.79 2.68
CA ASP A 135 16.38 -4.96 3.47
C ASP A 135 16.81 -3.67 4.17
N ARG A 136 16.15 -2.54 3.87
CA ARG A 136 16.51 -1.23 4.46
C ARG A 136 15.88 -1.04 5.83
N ARG A 137 16.70 -0.55 6.76
CA ARG A 137 16.30 -0.20 8.13
C ARG A 137 16.07 1.31 8.26
N TRP A 138 15.40 1.69 9.34
CA TRP A 138 15.17 3.10 9.67
C TRP A 138 16.51 3.86 9.75
N SER A 139 16.54 5.10 9.23
CA SER A 139 17.75 5.92 9.23
C SER A 139 18.26 6.17 10.66
N LYS A 140 19.50 5.77 10.94
CA LYS A 140 20.20 6.01 12.20
C LYS A 140 21.40 6.92 11.99
N CYS A 141 21.80 7.62 13.06
CA CYS A 141 23.07 8.33 13.05
C CYS A 141 24.25 7.32 12.99
N PRO A 142 25.23 7.50 12.09
CA PRO A 142 26.38 6.59 11.99
C PRO A 142 27.29 6.64 13.22
N HIS A 143 27.30 7.77 13.96
CA HIS A 143 28.17 7.96 15.12
C HIS A 143 27.56 7.46 16.43
N CYS A 144 26.31 7.83 16.73
CA CYS A 144 25.67 7.51 18.01
C CYS A 144 24.57 6.44 17.90
N ARG A 145 24.22 6.00 16.69
CA ARG A 145 23.19 4.98 16.40
C ARG A 145 21.77 5.33 16.87
N ASN A 146 21.52 6.56 17.33
CA ASN A 146 20.18 7.04 17.62
C ASN A 146 19.33 7.09 16.34
N ASP A 147 18.07 6.71 16.48
CA ASP A 147 17.07 6.78 15.41
C ASP A 147 16.71 8.25 15.14
N MET A 148 16.69 8.62 13.85
CA MET A 148 16.28 9.97 13.47
C MET A 148 14.75 10.07 13.39
N SER A 149 14.18 11.16 13.88
CA SER A 149 12.75 11.42 13.70
C SER A 149 12.42 11.65 12.23
N ARG A 150 11.17 11.39 11.82
CA ARG A 150 10.70 11.64 10.45
C ARG A 150 10.94 13.09 10.00
N LYS A 151 10.72 14.05 10.91
CA LYS A 151 10.93 15.49 10.64
C LYS A 151 12.41 15.78 10.34
N GLN A 152 13.32 15.20 11.12
CA GLN A 152 14.77 15.32 10.88
C GLN A 152 15.16 14.67 9.55
N ILE A 153 14.68 13.47 9.26
CA ILE A 153 14.94 12.77 7.99
C ILE A 153 14.49 13.65 6.82
N PHE A 154 13.28 14.21 6.89
CA PHE A 154 12.74 15.08 5.85
C PHE A 154 13.58 16.34 5.67
N GLN A 155 13.85 17.10 6.73
CA GLN A 155 14.67 18.31 6.65
C GLN A 155 16.04 18.03 6.03
N LYS A 156 16.62 16.87 6.38
CA LYS A 156 17.96 16.46 5.92
C LYS A 156 17.96 15.79 4.54
N SER A 157 16.80 15.43 3.96
CA SER A 157 16.71 14.97 2.56
C SER A 157 16.93 16.07 1.54
N PHE A 158 16.49 17.30 1.84
CA PHE A 158 16.42 18.39 0.85
C PHE A 158 17.61 19.36 0.95
N ILE A 159 18.47 19.23 1.96
CA ILE A 159 19.61 20.12 2.23
C ILE A 159 20.92 19.37 1.92
N PRO A 160 21.90 19.99 1.23
CA PRO A 160 23.09 19.29 0.74
C PRO A 160 24.03 18.78 1.85
N PHE A 161 24.43 17.52 1.68
CA PHE A 161 25.65 16.78 2.09
C PHE A 161 26.23 16.85 3.52
N ARG A 162 26.09 17.93 4.29
CA ARG A 162 26.68 18.04 5.64
C ARG A 162 25.67 18.59 6.63
N GLU A 163 25.26 17.72 7.54
CA GLU A 163 24.35 18.07 8.63
C GLU A 163 24.96 17.60 9.96
N LYS A 164 24.58 18.23 11.08
CA LYS A 164 25.00 17.74 12.41
C LYS A 164 23.92 16.83 12.97
N CYS A 165 24.30 15.76 13.64
CA CYS A 165 23.34 14.95 14.39
C CYS A 165 22.89 15.71 15.65
N ASP A 166 21.59 15.89 15.85
CA ASP A 166 21.01 16.63 16.96
C ASP A 166 21.33 16.01 18.34
N PHE A 167 21.70 14.72 18.37
CA PHE A 167 22.04 14.00 19.61
C PHE A 167 23.52 14.05 19.97
N CYS A 168 24.42 13.91 18.99
CA CYS A 168 25.86 13.80 19.24
C CYS A 168 26.69 14.96 18.64
N ASN A 169 26.03 15.92 17.99
CA ASN A 169 26.60 17.09 17.32
C ASN A 169 27.72 16.82 16.29
N LYS A 170 27.93 15.56 15.92
CA LYS A 170 28.89 15.14 14.89
C LYS A 170 28.29 15.29 13.49
N LEU A 171 29.14 15.60 12.52
CA LEU A 171 28.75 15.72 11.11
C LEU A 171 28.34 14.36 10.54
N ILE A 172 27.23 14.36 9.81
CA ILE A 172 26.67 13.23 9.06
C ILE A 172 26.52 13.63 7.60
N TYR A 173 26.72 12.67 6.72
CA TYR A 173 26.69 12.85 5.28
C TYR A 173 25.57 12.02 4.66
N ALA A 174 24.72 12.62 3.85
CA ALA A 174 23.72 11.87 3.08
C ALA A 174 24.40 11.24 1.85
N ASN A 175 24.14 9.96 1.56
CA ASN A 175 24.73 9.28 0.41
C ASN A 175 24.07 9.71 -0.92
N PRO A 176 24.80 10.37 -1.84
CA PRO A 176 24.22 10.91 -3.08
C PRO A 176 23.85 9.87 -4.12
N ARG A 177 24.68 8.81 -4.30
CA ARG A 177 24.40 7.76 -5.29
C ARG A 177 23.14 6.99 -4.95
N ASP A 178 22.91 6.81 -3.66
CA ASP A 178 21.71 6.17 -3.18
C ASP A 178 20.49 7.09 -3.34
N ASN A 179 20.66 8.41 -3.31
CA ASN A 179 19.59 9.43 -3.43
C ASN A 179 19.19 9.79 -4.89
N GLN A 180 20.12 9.73 -5.86
CA GLN A 180 19.84 10.11 -7.26
C GLN A 180 18.87 9.17 -7.99
N ASN A 181 18.98 7.84 -7.78
CA ASN A 181 18.01 6.88 -8.34
C ASN A 181 16.58 7.08 -7.83
N LYS A 182 16.40 7.87 -6.77
CA LYS A 182 15.11 8.09 -6.10
C LYS A 182 14.42 9.37 -6.54
N ILE A 183 15.10 10.24 -7.29
CA ILE A 183 14.48 11.39 -7.99
C ILE A 183 13.32 10.91 -8.87
N ILE A 184 13.46 9.73 -9.48
CA ILE A 184 12.41 9.10 -10.28
C ILE A 184 11.13 8.85 -9.46
N ILE A 185 11.26 8.48 -8.18
CA ILE A 185 10.11 8.22 -7.31
C ILE A 185 9.40 9.52 -6.93
N TYR A 186 10.14 10.62 -6.78
CA TYR A 186 9.55 11.95 -6.57
C TYR A 186 8.89 12.54 -7.81
N LEU A 187 9.34 12.14 -9.00
CA LEU A 187 8.73 12.54 -10.28
C LEU A 187 7.48 11.71 -10.63
N PHE A 188 7.33 10.51 -10.06
CA PHE A 188 6.19 9.63 -10.31
C PHE A 188 4.81 10.30 -10.10
N PRO A 189 4.55 11.05 -9.02
CA PRO A 189 3.29 11.77 -8.88
C PRO A 189 3.09 12.89 -9.91
N LEU A 190 4.12 13.38 -10.60
CA LEU A 190 3.93 14.31 -11.73
C LEU A 190 3.38 13.58 -12.97
N CYS A 191 3.67 12.28 -13.12
CA CYS A 191 3.03 11.43 -14.12
C CYS A 191 1.55 11.15 -13.79
N SER A 192 1.03 11.57 -12.63
CA SER A 192 -0.40 11.43 -12.31
C SER A 192 -1.30 12.27 -13.21
N MET A 193 -0.80 13.37 -13.79
CA MET A 193 -1.55 14.14 -14.78
C MET A 193 -1.83 13.32 -16.05
N SER A 194 -0.93 12.38 -16.38
CA SER A 194 -1.16 11.42 -17.45
C SER A 194 -2.29 10.44 -17.12
N LEU A 195 -2.60 10.22 -15.83
CA LEU A 195 -3.74 9.39 -15.44
C LEU A 195 -5.08 10.09 -15.73
N HIS A 196 -5.13 11.43 -15.67
CA HIS A 196 -6.30 12.21 -16.10
C HIS A 196 -6.63 11.91 -17.57
N THR A 197 -5.60 12.01 -18.43
CA THR A 197 -5.77 11.88 -19.88
C THR A 197 -5.90 10.44 -20.35
N LEU A 198 -5.22 9.48 -19.71
CA LEU A 198 -5.26 8.07 -20.12
C LEU A 198 -6.49 7.31 -19.61
N PHE A 199 -7.03 7.69 -18.46
CA PHE A 199 -8.12 6.95 -17.81
C PHE A 199 -9.40 7.77 -17.64
N ASP A 200 -9.44 9.00 -18.16
CA ASP A 200 -10.57 9.92 -17.99
C ASP A 200 -10.97 10.06 -16.51
N LEU A 201 -9.97 10.08 -15.63
CA LEU A 201 -10.13 10.23 -14.20
C LEU A 201 -10.45 11.68 -13.89
N HIS A 202 -11.49 11.96 -13.11
CA HIS A 202 -11.76 13.34 -12.72
C HIS A 202 -10.55 14.02 -12.05
N LEU A 203 -10.32 15.29 -12.38
CA LEU A 203 -9.18 16.07 -11.87
C LEU A 203 -9.08 16.03 -10.33
N PHE A 204 -10.23 16.04 -9.64
CA PHE A 204 -10.28 15.90 -8.19
C PHE A 204 -9.64 14.58 -7.70
N LEU A 205 -9.91 13.45 -8.37
CA LEU A 205 -9.31 12.16 -8.03
C LEU A 205 -7.81 12.13 -8.33
N VAL A 206 -7.38 12.83 -9.37
CA VAL A 206 -5.95 12.97 -9.70
C VAL A 206 -5.21 13.80 -8.65
N LEU A 207 -5.81 14.88 -8.16
CA LEU A 207 -5.27 15.65 -7.04
C LEU A 207 -5.23 14.82 -5.75
N LEU A 208 -6.32 14.09 -5.45
CA LEU A 208 -6.36 13.17 -4.31
C LEU A 208 -5.28 12.10 -4.43
N PHE A 209 -5.05 11.57 -5.63
CA PHE A 209 -3.97 10.65 -5.91
C PHE A 209 -2.61 11.24 -5.60
N ALA A 210 -2.31 12.43 -6.13
CA ALA A 210 -1.03 13.10 -5.91
C ALA A 210 -0.79 13.33 -4.41
N VAL A 211 -1.77 13.90 -3.70
CA VAL A 211 -1.67 14.17 -2.25
C VAL A 211 -1.53 12.88 -1.45
N GLY A 212 -2.37 11.88 -1.74
CA GLY A 212 -2.34 10.58 -1.07
C GLY A 212 -1.02 9.83 -1.29
N PHE A 213 -0.45 9.95 -2.50
CA PHE A 213 0.86 9.39 -2.81
C PHE A 213 1.97 10.11 -2.04
N PHE A 214 2.03 11.45 -2.10
CA PHE A 214 3.06 12.23 -1.41
C PHE A 214 3.05 12.01 0.11
N THR A 215 1.86 12.04 0.72
CA THR A 215 1.70 11.82 2.16
C THR A 215 2.13 10.41 2.54
N SER A 216 1.63 9.40 1.84
CA SER A 216 2.01 8.00 2.10
C SER A 216 3.50 7.75 1.89
N PHE A 217 4.08 8.30 0.82
CA PHE A 217 5.51 8.21 0.54
C PHE A 217 6.33 8.82 1.68
N TYR A 218 5.97 10.01 2.12
CA TYR A 218 6.61 10.69 3.25
C TYR A 218 6.56 9.86 4.54
N TYR A 219 5.42 9.25 4.86
CA TYR A 219 5.26 8.53 6.12
C TYR A 219 5.86 7.12 6.12
N PHE A 220 5.73 6.39 5.00
CA PHE A 220 6.02 4.96 4.94
C PHE A 220 7.30 4.62 4.19
N VAL A 221 7.77 5.48 3.28
CA VAL A 221 8.82 5.16 2.32
C VAL A 221 10.09 5.97 2.63
N LEU A 222 9.95 7.29 2.78
CA LEU A 222 11.06 8.23 3.02
C LEU A 222 12.02 7.83 4.16
N PRO A 223 11.57 7.36 5.35
CA PRO A 223 12.46 7.02 6.46
C PRO A 223 13.40 5.82 6.23
N TYR A 224 13.09 5.00 5.23
CA TYR A 224 13.91 3.84 4.85
C TYR A 224 14.76 4.13 3.62
N LEU A 225 14.42 5.21 2.94
CA LEU A 225 15.05 5.65 1.72
C LEU A 225 16.40 6.29 2.02
N ILE A 226 16.49 7.11 3.07
CA ILE A 226 17.68 7.91 3.36
C ILE A 226 18.70 7.12 4.19
N THR A 227 19.95 7.12 3.76
CA THR A 227 21.07 6.53 4.50
C THR A 227 22.12 7.60 4.80
N PHE A 228 22.61 7.62 6.04
CA PHE A 228 23.63 8.56 6.51
C PHE A 228 24.97 7.84 6.68
N SER A 229 26.06 8.51 6.33
CA SER A 229 27.45 8.06 6.48
C SER A 229 28.25 9.03 7.34
N ASP A 230 29.30 8.54 7.98
CA ASP A 230 30.30 9.29 8.72
C ASP A 230 31.37 9.92 7.83
N LYS A 231 31.46 9.48 6.56
CA LYS A 231 32.44 9.94 5.58
C LYS A 231 31.76 10.70 4.45
N GLU A 232 32.43 11.75 4.01
CA GLU A 232 32.07 12.45 2.78
C GLU A 232 32.32 11.53 1.60
N GLN A 233 31.26 11.09 0.94
CA GLN A 233 31.39 10.29 -0.27
C GLN A 233 31.60 11.25 -1.44
N GLY A 234 32.81 11.22 -2.00
CA GLY A 234 33.13 11.95 -3.23
C GLY A 234 32.20 11.53 -4.36
N TRP A 235 31.82 12.50 -5.19
CA TRP A 235 30.90 12.36 -6.31
C TRP A 235 31.45 11.38 -7.37
#